data_AF-A0A9P4LW16-F1
#
_entry.id   AF-A0A9P4LW16-F1
#
_cell.length_a   1.000
_cell.length_b   1.000
_cell.length_c   1.000
_cell.angle_alpha   90.00
_cell.angle_beta   90.00
_cell.angle_gamma   90.00
#
_symmetry.space_group_name_H-M   'P 1'
#
loop_
_entity.id
_entity.type
_entity.pdbx_description
1 polymer ?
#
loop_
_entity_poly.entity_id
_entity_poly.type
_entity_poly.pdbx_seq_one_letter_code
_entity_poly.pdbx_strand_id
1 'polypeptide(L)'
;MASNSNTVIALKTNFLRTQIRTLSQPLEPKQPGPGELPESKVKDAVKEVNRRMRRHNRIVYPSVAIRHVAEQIDNLYWQAGAPEIYLETSGAVDDGVVKTNDDISLDENIAKLPESWQAEDDIEAEADAESYVEKYQRLQELSARRAALAEKIARYRHLQHLLKPLKEPNQTVQPNLVTRDAALGSELTKMRTLGLRVAARVG
;
A
#
# COMPACT_ATOMS: atom_id res chain seq x y z
N MET A 1 23.26 0.94 22.76
CA MET A 1 23.25 2.13 21.87
C MET A 1 23.31 1.62 20.44
N ALA A 2 22.15 1.31 19.85
CA ALA A 2 22.08 0.72 18.51
C ALA A 2 22.61 1.72 17.48
N SER A 3 23.56 1.29 16.65
CA SER A 3 24.19 2.10 15.63
C SER A 3 23.16 2.44 14.53
N ASN A 4 22.79 3.71 14.43
CA ASN A 4 21.96 4.30 13.35
C ASN A 4 22.62 4.23 11.95
N SER A 5 23.64 3.38 11.77
CA SER A 5 24.43 3.22 10.54
C SER A 5 23.67 2.61 9.37
N ASN A 6 22.52 1.98 9.61
CA ASN A 6 21.71 1.32 8.57
C ASN A 6 20.52 2.14 8.05
N THR A 7 20.37 3.41 8.44
CA THR A 7 19.29 4.24 7.88
C THR A 7 19.68 4.77 6.50
N VAL A 8 18.71 4.87 5.57
CA VAL A 8 18.89 5.42 4.22
C VAL A 8 19.49 6.84 4.28
N ILE A 9 19.04 7.64 5.25
CA ILE A 9 19.58 8.99 5.49
C ILE A 9 21.05 8.91 5.94
N ALA A 10 21.42 7.97 6.81
CA ALA A 10 22.83 7.78 7.20
C ALA A 10 23.71 7.37 6.00
N LEU A 11 23.21 6.52 5.10
CA LEU A 11 23.91 6.16 3.87
C LEU A 11 24.11 7.37 2.95
N LYS A 12 23.06 8.16 2.71
CA LYS A 12 23.12 9.39 1.90
C LYS A 12 24.08 10.41 2.48
N THR A 13 24.05 10.64 3.81
CA THR A 13 25.00 11.54 4.47
C THR A 13 26.44 11.07 4.39
N ASN A 14 26.68 9.76 4.52
CA ASN A 14 28.03 9.19 4.39
C ASN A 14 28.54 9.32 2.96
N PHE A 15 27.70 9.07 1.95
CA PHE A 15 28.04 9.29 0.55
C PHE A 15 28.41 10.76 0.27
N LEU A 16 27.59 11.71 0.74
CA LEU A 16 27.92 13.14 0.56
C LEU A 16 29.25 13.51 1.22
N ARG A 17 29.54 12.96 2.42
CA ARG A 17 30.82 13.19 3.11
C ARG A 17 32.00 12.63 2.34
N THR A 18 31.88 11.43 1.76
CA THR A 18 32.97 10.83 0.97
C THR A 18 33.21 11.63 -0.30
N GLN A 19 32.15 12.02 -1.02
CA GLN A 19 32.28 12.85 -2.22
C GLN A 19 32.90 14.22 -1.93
N ILE A 20 32.41 14.91 -0.88
CA ILE A 20 32.99 16.20 -0.47
C ILE A 20 34.47 16.02 -0.11
N ARG A 21 34.87 14.95 0.58
CA ARG A 21 36.28 14.67 0.89
C ARG A 21 37.13 14.46 -0.36
N THR A 22 36.63 13.72 -1.35
CA THR A 22 37.32 13.49 -2.63
C THR A 22 37.49 14.78 -3.41
N LEU A 23 36.43 15.59 -3.51
CA LEU A 23 36.44 16.84 -4.27
C LEU A 23 37.19 17.98 -3.55
N SER A 24 37.33 17.90 -2.23
CA SER A 24 38.07 18.88 -1.41
C SER A 24 39.55 18.54 -1.21
N GLN A 25 40.07 17.54 -1.93
CA GLN A 25 41.48 17.19 -1.88
C GLN A 25 42.34 18.41 -2.28
N PRO A 26 43.44 18.70 -1.53
CA PRO A 26 44.30 19.83 -1.86
C PRO A 26 44.86 19.68 -3.28
N LEU A 27 44.96 20.81 -3.98
CA LEU A 27 45.58 20.87 -5.28
C LEU A 27 47.08 20.64 -5.12
N GLU A 28 47.59 19.64 -5.84
CA GLU A 28 49.02 19.40 -6.00
C GLU A 28 49.44 19.85 -7.41
N PRO A 29 50.51 20.67 -7.54
CA PRO A 29 51.00 21.07 -8.84
C PRO A 29 51.64 19.85 -9.52
N LYS A 30 50.96 19.27 -10.51
CA LYS A 30 51.46 18.08 -11.22
C LYS A 30 52.67 18.37 -12.11
N GLN A 31 52.80 19.60 -12.62
CA GLN A 31 53.98 20.09 -13.36
C GLN A 31 54.10 21.61 -13.18
N PRO A 32 55.32 22.18 -13.11
CA PRO A 32 55.50 23.62 -13.29
C PRO A 32 55.05 23.97 -14.71
N GLY A 33 54.12 24.91 -14.85
CA GLY A 33 53.67 25.37 -16.17
C GLY A 33 54.84 25.92 -16.99
N PRO A 34 54.79 25.83 -18.33
CA PRO A 34 55.84 26.36 -19.18
C PRO A 34 55.81 27.89 -19.12
N GLY A 35 56.73 28.48 -18.36
CA GLY A 35 56.96 29.93 -18.31
C GLY A 35 57.34 30.47 -16.95
N GLU A 36 58.59 30.95 -16.84
CA GLU A 36 59.18 32.05 -16.03
C GLU A 36 58.79 32.30 -14.55
N LEU A 37 57.81 31.62 -13.98
CA LEU A 37 57.40 31.83 -12.59
C LEU A 37 58.29 31.00 -11.65
N PRO A 38 58.94 31.62 -10.65
CA PRO A 38 59.76 30.90 -9.70
C PRO A 38 58.90 29.92 -8.89
N GLU A 39 59.35 28.68 -8.77
CA GLU A 39 58.66 27.57 -8.11
C GLU A 39 58.20 27.91 -6.69
N SER A 40 58.95 28.77 -5.99
CA SER A 40 58.60 29.30 -4.66
C SER A 40 57.28 30.09 -4.68
N LYS A 41 57.06 30.95 -5.67
CA LYS A 41 55.81 31.74 -5.78
C LYS A 41 54.63 30.86 -6.15
N VAL A 42 54.85 29.83 -6.97
CA VAL A 42 53.84 28.83 -7.31
C VAL A 42 53.45 28.03 -6.06
N LYS A 43 54.42 27.57 -5.26
CA LYS A 43 54.18 26.87 -3.99
C LYS A 43 53.42 27.74 -2.98
N ASP A 44 53.79 29.02 -2.85
CA ASP A 44 53.10 29.95 -1.97
C ASP A 44 51.65 30.22 -2.41
N ALA A 45 51.44 30.42 -3.72
CA ALA A 45 50.11 30.59 -4.29
C ALA A 45 49.24 29.34 -4.09
N VAL A 46 49.76 28.14 -4.35
CA VAL A 46 49.07 26.87 -4.10
C VAL A 46 48.72 26.70 -2.63
N LYS A 47 49.64 27.06 -1.72
CA LYS A 47 49.39 27.02 -0.27
C LYS A 47 48.25 27.96 0.13
N GLU A 48 48.23 29.18 -0.41
CA GLU A 48 47.16 30.15 -0.16
C GLU A 48 45.81 29.71 -0.76
N VAL A 49 45.80 29.15 -1.97
CA VAL A 49 44.60 28.60 -2.61
C VAL A 49 44.06 27.44 -1.78
N ASN A 50 44.91 26.48 -1.40
CA ASN A 50 44.52 25.36 -0.54
C ASN A 50 44.01 25.84 0.82
N ARG A 51 44.59 26.91 1.39
CA ARG A 51 44.10 27.54 2.63
C ARG A 51 42.70 28.12 2.46
N ARG A 52 42.45 28.87 1.37
CA ARG A 52 41.14 29.45 1.06
C ARG A 52 40.09 28.37 0.79
N MET A 53 40.45 27.33 0.03
CA MET A 53 39.59 26.20 -0.28
C MET A 53 39.18 25.43 0.98
N ARG A 54 40.11 25.16 1.92
CA ARG A 54 39.77 24.57 3.23
C ARG A 54 38.81 25.43 4.04
N ARG A 55 39.01 26.76 4.05
CA ARG A 55 38.09 27.68 4.75
C ARG A 55 36.70 27.64 4.13
N HIS A 56 36.62 27.71 2.80
CA HIS A 56 35.37 27.65 2.06
C HIS A 56 34.64 26.34 2.32
N ASN A 57 35.31 25.19 2.18
CA ASN A 57 34.71 23.87 2.44
C ASN A 57 34.17 23.75 3.86
N ARG A 58 34.85 24.31 4.87
CA ARG A 58 34.36 24.30 6.26
C ARG A 58 33.10 25.14 6.45
N ILE A 59 32.96 26.24 5.70
CA ILE A 59 31.82 27.17 5.81
C ILE A 59 30.62 26.63 5.02
N VAL A 60 30.86 26.10 3.81
CA VAL A 60 29.81 25.65 2.90
C VAL A 60 29.29 24.26 3.24
N TYR A 61 30.14 23.37 3.78
CA TYR A 61 29.78 21.99 4.10
C TYR A 61 29.88 21.66 5.59
N PRO A 62 29.14 22.36 6.49
CA PRO A 62 29.04 21.94 7.87
C PRO A 62 28.27 20.62 7.98
N SER A 63 28.56 19.83 9.02
CA SER A 63 27.97 18.50 9.22
C SER A 63 26.44 18.50 9.25
N VAL A 64 25.84 19.58 9.77
CA VAL A 64 24.39 19.79 9.83
C VAL A 64 23.81 20.06 8.44
N ALA A 65 24.46 20.86 7.60
CA ALA A 65 23.98 21.13 6.24
C ALA A 65 24.06 19.86 5.38
N ILE A 66 25.11 19.06 5.50
CA ILE A 66 25.23 17.78 4.80
C ILE A 66 24.07 16.85 5.17
N ARG A 67 23.69 16.81 6.45
CA ARG A 67 22.52 16.05 6.91
C ARG A 67 21.22 16.58 6.32
N HIS A 68 21.02 17.89 6.38
CA HIS A 68 19.82 18.52 5.85
C HIS A 68 19.67 18.31 4.32
N VAL A 69 20.77 18.36 3.56
CA VAL A 69 20.76 18.05 2.13
C VAL A 69 20.44 16.58 1.89
N ALA A 70 20.95 15.66 2.70
CA ALA A 70 20.59 14.24 2.59
C ALA A 70 19.10 14.01 2.87
N GLU A 71 18.52 14.71 3.85
CA GLU A 71 17.07 14.69 4.13
C GLU A 71 16.27 15.31 2.99
N GLN A 72 16.73 16.40 2.38
CA GLN A 72 16.08 16.98 1.18
C GLN A 72 16.13 16.03 -0.01
N ILE A 73 17.26 15.36 -0.26
CA ILE A 73 17.38 14.35 -1.31
C ILE A 73 16.48 13.15 -1.00
N ASP A 74 16.32 12.78 0.27
CA ASP A 74 15.35 11.77 0.68
C ASP A 74 13.92 12.21 0.37
N ASN A 75 13.53 13.40 0.80
CA ASN A 75 12.22 13.97 0.51
C ASN A 75 11.96 14.13 -0.98
N LEU A 76 12.94 14.60 -1.76
CA LEU A 76 12.85 14.72 -3.21
C LEU A 76 12.79 13.34 -3.88
N TYR A 77 13.49 12.34 -3.36
CA TYR A 77 13.36 10.97 -3.84
C TYR A 77 11.98 10.40 -3.51
N TRP A 78 11.41 10.71 -2.35
CA TRP A 78 10.01 10.36 -2.05
C TRP A 78 9.01 11.13 -2.92
N GLN A 79 9.31 12.39 -3.26
CA GLN A 79 8.45 13.24 -4.09
C GLN A 79 8.58 12.97 -5.60
N ALA A 80 9.75 12.56 -6.08
CA ALA A 80 10.07 12.31 -7.50
C ALA A 80 10.14 10.81 -7.84
N GLY A 81 10.26 9.97 -6.81
CA GLY A 81 10.42 8.52 -6.86
C GLY A 81 9.41 7.78 -5.98
N ALA A 82 8.31 8.43 -5.57
CA ALA A 82 7.07 7.82 -5.99
C ALA A 82 7.12 7.91 -7.53
N PRO A 83 7.28 6.78 -8.25
CA PRO A 83 6.98 6.81 -9.68
C PRO A 83 5.57 7.40 -9.82
N GLU A 84 5.16 7.77 -11.02
CA GLU A 84 3.76 7.53 -11.39
C GLU A 84 3.50 6.00 -11.27
N ILE A 85 3.48 5.46 -10.06
CA ILE A 85 2.64 4.31 -9.73
C ILE A 85 1.28 4.96 -9.75
N TYR A 86 0.72 5.10 -10.96
CA TYR A 86 -0.67 5.43 -11.27
C TYR A 86 -1.47 5.77 -10.01
N LEU A 87 -1.25 6.97 -9.48
CA LEU A 87 -2.17 7.56 -8.52
C LEU A 87 -3.25 8.26 -9.36
N GLU A 88 -3.88 7.49 -10.26
CA GLU A 88 -5.25 7.74 -10.66
C GLU A 88 -6.14 7.40 -9.47
N THR A 89 -6.02 8.19 -8.41
CA THR A 89 -7.15 8.44 -7.52
C THR A 89 -8.17 9.31 -8.28
N SER A 90 -8.76 8.75 -9.33
CA SER A 90 -10.05 9.16 -9.93
C SER A 90 -10.53 8.23 -11.05
N GLY A 91 -10.01 7.01 -11.18
CA GLY A 91 -10.52 6.07 -12.18
C GLY A 91 -10.12 4.66 -11.82
N ALA A 92 -11.10 3.84 -11.41
CA ALA A 92 -10.91 2.41 -11.24
C ALA A 92 -10.66 1.78 -12.62
N VAL A 93 -9.42 1.80 -13.08
CA VAL A 93 -8.96 0.93 -14.16
C VAL A 93 -8.29 -0.26 -13.48
N ASP A 94 -9.04 -1.35 -13.42
CA ASP A 94 -8.58 -2.65 -12.94
C ASP A 94 -7.51 -3.18 -13.90
N ASP A 95 -6.25 -2.87 -13.62
CA ASP A 95 -5.09 -3.24 -14.45
C ASP A 95 -4.81 -4.75 -14.43
N GLY A 96 -5.66 -5.56 -13.78
CA GLY A 96 -5.54 -7.02 -13.72
C GLY A 96 -4.30 -7.54 -12.96
N VAL A 97 -3.43 -6.65 -12.48
CA VAL A 97 -2.19 -6.98 -11.77
C VAL A 97 -2.32 -6.65 -10.28
N VAL A 98 -1.85 -7.57 -9.43
CA VAL A 98 -1.81 -7.39 -7.97
C VAL A 98 -0.72 -6.37 -7.60
N LYS A 99 -1.10 -5.31 -6.89
CA LYS A 99 -0.17 -4.28 -6.38
C LYS A 99 0.38 -4.69 -5.01
N THR A 100 1.54 -4.17 -4.62
CA THR A 100 2.20 -4.49 -3.34
C THR A 100 1.34 -4.17 -2.10
N ASN A 101 0.41 -3.23 -2.23
CA ASN A 101 -0.52 -2.83 -1.15
C ASN A 101 -1.88 -3.55 -1.23
N ASP A 102 -2.10 -4.41 -2.22
CA ASP A 102 -3.36 -5.12 -2.33
C ASP A 102 -3.43 -6.21 -1.26
N ASP A 103 -4.56 -6.26 -0.56
CA ASP A 103 -4.79 -7.28 0.44
C ASP A 103 -4.99 -8.65 -0.24
N ILE A 104 -3.96 -9.48 -0.20
CA ILE A 104 -3.97 -10.87 -0.68
C ILE A 104 -4.89 -11.79 0.13
N SER A 105 -5.53 -11.27 1.18
CA SER A 105 -6.63 -11.98 1.80
C SER A 105 -7.87 -11.96 0.91
N LEU A 106 -8.12 -10.97 0.05
CA LEU A 106 -9.37 -10.88 -0.72
C LEU A 106 -9.39 -11.83 -1.92
N ASP A 107 -10.53 -12.52 -2.15
CA ASP A 107 -10.67 -13.49 -3.25
C ASP A 107 -10.44 -12.84 -4.63
N GLU A 108 -10.81 -11.57 -4.79
CA GLU A 108 -10.60 -10.79 -6.02
C GLU A 108 -9.12 -10.58 -6.34
N ASN A 109 -8.30 -10.33 -5.32
CA ASN A 109 -6.86 -10.11 -5.48
C ASN A 109 -6.11 -11.43 -5.69
N ILE A 110 -6.59 -12.50 -5.05
CA ILE A 110 -6.09 -13.86 -5.26
C ILE A 110 -6.26 -14.28 -6.72
N ALA A 111 -7.41 -13.97 -7.33
CA ALA A 111 -7.70 -14.33 -8.73
C ALA A 111 -6.81 -13.62 -9.76
N LYS A 112 -6.19 -12.50 -9.37
CA LYS A 112 -5.26 -11.73 -10.22
C LYS A 112 -3.83 -12.28 -10.20
N LEU A 113 -3.52 -13.22 -9.32
CA LEU A 113 -2.19 -13.82 -9.23
C LEU A 113 -1.96 -14.77 -10.42
N PRO A 114 -0.77 -14.74 -11.04
CA PRO A 114 -0.42 -15.67 -12.11
C PRO A 114 -0.30 -17.10 -11.59
N GLU A 115 -0.64 -18.10 -12.40
CA GLU A 115 -0.56 -19.51 -12.00
C GLU A 115 0.89 -20.02 -11.85
N SER A 116 1.82 -19.43 -12.60
CA SER A 116 3.25 -19.73 -12.53
C SER A 116 4.08 -18.46 -12.40
N TRP A 117 5.19 -18.57 -11.68
CA TRP A 117 6.18 -17.51 -11.58
C TRP A 117 7.10 -17.58 -12.80
N GLN A 118 7.07 -16.56 -13.68
CA GLN A 118 7.99 -16.49 -14.82
C GLN A 118 9.33 -15.93 -14.34
N ALA A 119 10.22 -16.83 -13.97
CA ALA A 119 11.60 -16.53 -13.64
C ALA A 119 12.43 -16.47 -14.92
N GLU A 120 13.11 -15.34 -15.18
CA GLU A 120 14.08 -15.23 -16.27
C GLU A 120 15.32 -16.06 -15.92
N ASP A 121 15.50 -17.21 -16.58
CA ASP A 121 16.71 -18.06 -16.75
C ASP A 121 17.74 -18.18 -15.60
N ASP A 122 17.35 -18.01 -14.33
CA ASP A 122 18.21 -18.19 -13.15
C ASP A 122 17.82 -19.44 -12.34
N ILE A 123 18.79 -20.26 -11.94
CA ILE A 123 18.56 -21.52 -11.19
C ILE A 123 17.95 -21.25 -9.80
N GLU A 124 18.32 -20.14 -9.15
CA GLU A 124 17.67 -19.70 -7.90
C GLU A 124 16.20 -19.32 -8.12
N ALA A 125 15.88 -18.82 -9.32
CA ALA A 125 14.56 -18.39 -9.69
C ALA A 125 13.60 -19.58 -9.97
N GLU A 126 14.14 -20.75 -10.35
CA GLU A 126 13.37 -22.01 -10.45
C GLU A 126 12.93 -22.53 -9.06
N ALA A 127 13.82 -22.50 -8.06
CA ALA A 127 13.50 -22.88 -6.69
C ALA A 127 12.43 -21.96 -6.07
N ASP A 128 12.50 -20.66 -6.39
CA ASP A 128 11.48 -19.70 -5.98
C ASP A 128 10.13 -19.95 -6.68
N ALA A 129 10.15 -20.40 -7.95
CA ALA A 129 8.95 -20.76 -8.70
C ALA A 129 8.21 -21.97 -8.10
N GLU A 130 8.92 -23.03 -7.70
CA GLU A 130 8.31 -24.17 -6.99
C GLU A 130 7.67 -23.72 -5.67
N SER A 131 8.37 -22.89 -4.90
CA SER A 131 7.87 -22.36 -3.63
C SER A 131 6.63 -21.46 -3.82
N TYR A 132 6.57 -20.74 -4.95
CA TYR A 132 5.43 -19.91 -5.31
C TYR A 132 4.19 -20.76 -5.58
N VAL A 133 4.33 -21.81 -6.38
CA VAL A 133 3.21 -22.71 -6.72
C VAL A 133 2.65 -23.38 -5.46
N GLU A 134 3.51 -23.84 -4.55
CA GLU A 134 3.06 -24.41 -3.26
C GLU A 134 2.25 -23.40 -2.44
N LYS A 135 2.75 -22.18 -2.29
CA LYS A 135 2.06 -21.10 -1.55
C LYS A 135 0.75 -20.70 -2.23
N TYR A 136 0.73 -20.63 -3.56
CA TYR A 136 -0.45 -20.30 -4.34
C TYR A 136 -1.55 -21.35 -4.16
N GLN A 137 -1.23 -22.63 -4.28
CA GLN A 137 -2.16 -23.73 -4.01
C GLN A 137 -2.71 -23.67 -2.58
N ARG A 138 -1.83 -23.40 -1.61
CA ARG A 138 -2.24 -23.28 -0.21
C ARG A 138 -3.20 -22.12 0.01
N LEU A 139 -2.95 -21.00 -0.65
CA LEU A 139 -3.77 -19.80 -0.56
C LEU A 139 -5.15 -20.02 -1.23
N GLN A 140 -5.20 -20.71 -2.38
CA GLN A 140 -6.45 -21.15 -2.99
C GLN A 140 -7.26 -22.07 -2.06
N GLU A 141 -6.63 -23.05 -1.43
CA GLU A 141 -7.32 -23.95 -0.49
C GLU A 141 -7.93 -23.18 0.70
N LEU A 142 -7.17 -22.24 1.26
CA LEU A 142 -7.64 -21.40 2.37
C LEU A 142 -8.80 -20.48 1.94
N SER A 143 -8.74 -19.91 0.73
CA SER A 143 -9.82 -19.09 0.17
C SER A 143 -11.12 -19.89 0.03
N ALA A 144 -11.05 -21.11 -0.51
CA ALA A 144 -12.20 -22.00 -0.65
C ALA A 144 -12.81 -22.40 0.72
N ARG A 145 -11.96 -22.70 1.71
CA ARG A 145 -12.41 -22.98 3.08
C ARG A 145 -13.12 -21.77 3.70
N ARG A 146 -12.60 -20.56 3.47
CA ARG A 146 -13.24 -19.33 3.96
C ARG A 146 -14.60 -19.09 3.31
N ALA A 147 -14.71 -19.27 1.99
CA ALA A 147 -15.97 -19.14 1.27
C ALA A 147 -17.04 -20.11 1.80
N ALA A 148 -16.67 -21.37 2.03
CA ALA A 148 -17.58 -22.37 2.61
C ALA A 148 -18.03 -22.01 4.04
N LEU A 149 -17.14 -21.44 4.87
CA LEU A 149 -17.49 -20.96 6.20
C LEU A 149 -18.41 -19.74 6.15
N ALA A 150 -18.15 -18.79 5.26
CA ALA A 150 -19.01 -17.62 5.06
C ALA A 150 -20.44 -18.04 4.65
N GLU A 151 -20.58 -19.02 3.76
CA GLU A 151 -21.87 -19.58 3.36
C GLU A 151 -22.59 -20.27 4.54
N LYS A 152 -21.87 -21.03 5.37
CA LYS A 152 -22.44 -21.62 6.60
C LYS A 152 -22.95 -20.54 7.56
N ILE A 153 -22.17 -19.48 7.78
CA ILE A 153 -22.58 -18.36 8.64
C ILE A 153 -23.80 -17.65 8.05
N ALA A 154 -23.85 -17.41 6.75
CA ALA A 154 -24.99 -16.81 6.08
C ALA A 154 -26.27 -17.64 6.28
N ARG A 155 -26.18 -18.97 6.12
CA ARG A 155 -27.28 -19.90 6.40
C ARG A 155 -27.76 -19.82 7.85
N TYR A 156 -26.84 -19.85 8.82
CA TYR A 156 -27.21 -19.75 10.23
C TYR A 156 -27.83 -18.40 10.60
N ARG A 157 -27.32 -17.29 10.04
CA ARG A 157 -27.92 -15.96 10.23
C ARG A 157 -29.32 -15.88 9.63
N HIS A 158 -29.54 -16.46 8.45
CA HIS A 158 -30.86 -16.54 7.84
C HIS A 158 -31.83 -17.34 8.70
N LEU A 159 -31.42 -18.52 9.18
CA LEU A 159 -32.22 -19.35 10.07
C LEU A 159 -32.51 -18.61 11.38
N GLN A 160 -31.53 -17.94 11.97
CA GLN A 160 -31.71 -17.11 13.17
C GLN A 160 -32.72 -15.97 12.93
N HIS A 161 -32.72 -15.37 11.74
CA HIS A 161 -33.69 -14.36 11.36
C HIS A 161 -35.11 -14.95 11.28
N LEU A 162 -35.28 -16.13 10.67
CA LEU A 162 -36.57 -16.84 10.62
C LEU A 162 -37.06 -17.27 12.01
N LEU A 163 -36.15 -17.59 12.92
CA LEU A 163 -36.49 -17.93 14.31
C LEU A 163 -36.72 -16.70 15.20
N LYS A 164 -36.33 -15.49 14.77
CA LYS A 164 -36.47 -14.27 15.58
C LYS A 164 -37.93 -13.99 15.96
N PRO A 165 -38.93 -14.10 15.07
CA PRO A 165 -40.36 -14.03 15.42
C PRO A 165 -40.82 -15.07 16.45
N LEU A 166 -40.20 -16.25 16.48
CA LEU A 166 -40.59 -17.34 17.38
C LEU A 166 -40.07 -17.15 18.82
N LYS A 167 -39.13 -16.22 19.05
CA LYS A 167 -38.64 -15.91 20.40
C LYS A 167 -39.71 -15.24 21.27
N GLU A 168 -40.58 -14.46 20.66
CA GLU A 168 -41.70 -13.79 21.33
C GLU A 168 -43.02 -14.18 20.63
N PRO A 169 -43.44 -15.45 20.77
CA PRO A 169 -44.55 -15.99 20.00
C PRO A 169 -45.87 -15.27 20.31
N ASN A 170 -46.04 -14.80 21.55
CA ASN A 170 -47.23 -14.06 21.99
C ASN A 170 -47.38 -12.69 21.30
N GLN A 171 -46.28 -12.06 20.89
CA GLN A 171 -46.31 -10.73 20.27
C GLN A 171 -46.27 -10.80 18.74
N THR A 172 -45.62 -11.81 18.16
CA THR A 172 -45.38 -11.86 16.70
C THR A 172 -46.22 -12.93 15.98
N VAL A 173 -46.41 -14.10 16.58
CA VAL A 173 -47.07 -15.25 15.93
C VAL A 173 -48.57 -15.28 16.24
N GLN A 174 -48.95 -15.10 17.51
CA GLN A 174 -50.34 -15.11 17.96
C GLN A 174 -51.27 -14.11 17.23
N PRO A 175 -50.91 -12.84 17.00
CA PRO A 175 -51.80 -11.92 16.28
C PRO A 175 -51.94 -12.22 14.79
N ASN A 176 -51.00 -12.96 14.20
CA ASN A 176 -50.98 -13.32 12.78
C ASN A 176 -51.60 -14.71 12.49
N LEU A 177 -51.98 -15.46 13.52
CA LEU A 177 -52.70 -16.72 13.37
C LEU A 177 -54.16 -16.45 12.98
N VAL A 178 -54.69 -17.22 12.03
CA VAL A 178 -56.10 -17.16 11.60
C VAL A 178 -56.98 -17.80 12.67
N THR A 179 -57.17 -17.09 13.78
CA THR A 179 -58.19 -17.41 14.78
C THR A 179 -59.47 -16.64 14.44
N ARG A 180 -60.61 -17.10 14.97
CA ARG A 180 -61.94 -16.54 14.64
C ARG A 180 -62.06 -15.02 14.92
N ASP A 181 -61.26 -14.52 15.87
CA ASP A 181 -61.22 -13.12 16.30
C ASP A 181 -59.90 -12.40 15.91
N ALA A 182 -59.12 -12.96 14.99
CA ALA A 182 -57.85 -12.38 14.56
C ALA A 182 -58.04 -11.09 13.74
N ALA A 183 -57.06 -10.18 13.83
CA ALA A 183 -57.06 -8.92 13.09
C ALA A 183 -57.26 -9.13 11.56
N LEU A 184 -56.64 -10.18 10.99
CA LEU A 184 -56.80 -10.57 9.58
C LEU A 184 -58.26 -10.90 9.22
N GLY A 185 -59.00 -11.58 10.09
CA GLY A 185 -60.42 -11.91 9.86
C GLY A 185 -61.30 -10.65 9.78
N SER A 186 -61.00 -9.64 10.60
CA SER A 186 -61.67 -8.35 10.56
C SER A 186 -61.36 -7.57 9.26
N GLU A 187 -60.13 -7.65 8.75
CA GLU A 187 -59.76 -7.01 7.49
C GLU A 187 -60.34 -7.73 6.27
N LEU A 188 -60.37 -9.06 6.27
CA LEU A 188 -61.01 -9.84 5.20
C LEU A 188 -62.52 -9.60 5.12
N THR A 189 -63.20 -9.45 6.26
CA THR A 189 -64.62 -9.09 6.29
C THR A 189 -64.85 -7.67 5.76
N LYS A 190 -64.03 -6.68 6.15
CA LYS A 190 -64.06 -5.33 5.55
C LYS A 190 -63.85 -5.39 4.03
N MET A 191 -62.85 -6.14 3.56
CA MET A 191 -62.56 -6.31 2.13
C MET A 191 -63.74 -6.94 1.39
N ARG A 192 -64.41 -7.94 1.99
CA ARG A 192 -65.61 -8.57 1.42
C ARG A 192 -66.77 -7.58 1.31
N THR A 193 -66.97 -6.72 2.31
CA THR A 193 -68.01 -5.68 2.24
C THR A 193 -67.70 -4.61 1.20
N LEU A 194 -66.43 -4.21 1.05
CA LEU A 194 -65.97 -3.32 -0.02
C LEU A 194 -66.17 -3.95 -1.40
N GLY A 195 -65.81 -5.22 -1.58
CA GLY A 195 -66.02 -5.96 -2.83
C GLY A 195 -67.49 -6.04 -3.22
N LEU A 196 -68.40 -6.29 -2.26
CA LEU A 196 -69.84 -6.25 -2.50
C LEU A 196 -70.33 -4.86 -2.91
N ARG A 197 -69.84 -3.79 -2.28
CA ARG A 197 -70.20 -2.41 -2.65
C ARG A 197 -69.67 -2.01 -4.03
N VAL A 198 -68.46 -2.45 -4.38
CA VAL A 198 -67.86 -2.19 -5.70
C VAL A 198 -68.63 -2.98 -6.78
N ALA A 199 -68.93 -4.26 -6.54
CA ALA A 199 -69.73 -5.07 -7.46
C ALA A 199 -71.13 -4.49 -7.68
N ALA A 200 -71.79 -3.99 -6.64
CA ALA A 200 -73.10 -3.34 -6.74
C ALA A 200 -73.07 -1.95 -7.41
N ARG A 201 -71.89 -1.37 -7.64
CA ARG A 201 -71.71 -0.06 -8.30
C ARG A 201 -71.21 -0.18 -9.75
N VAL A 202 -70.68 -1.35 -10.13
CA VAL A 202 -70.12 -1.64 -11.46
C VAL A 202 -71.05 -2.55 -12.29
N GLY A 203 -72.02 -3.22 -11.66
CA GLY A 203 -73.16 -3.85 -12.33
C GLY A 203 -74.38 -2.94 -12.33
#